data_AF-A0A954B7A5-F1
#
_entry.id   AF-A0A954B7A5-F1
#
_cell.length_a   1.000
_cell.length_b   1.000
_cell.length_c   1.000
_cell.angle_alpha   90.00
_cell.angle_beta   90.00
_cell.angle_gamma   90.00
#
_symmetry.space_group_name_H-M   'P 1'
#
loop_
_entity.id
_entity.type
_entity.pdbx_description
1 polymer ?
#
loop_
_entity_poly.entity_id
_entity_poly.type
_entity_poly.pdbx_seq_one_letter_code
_entity_poly.pdbx_strand_id
1 'polypeptide(L)'
;EEALVRELREELGIDVETACLAPIAFASQNSSKNSGGFHLLMPLFACRKWKGVARAIEADEIAWVRPNEFTKFEMPPADRPLASQLRDML
;
A
#
# COMPACT_ATOMS: atom_id res chain seq x y z
N GLU A 1 12.10 -0.59 -5.11
CA GLU A 1 11.77 -1.68 -4.16
C GLU A 1 12.47 -1.49 -2.81
N GLU A 2 13.75 -1.09 -2.77
CA GLU A 2 14.48 -0.83 -1.52
C GLU A 2 13.80 0.18 -0.59
N ALA A 3 13.21 1.25 -1.16
CA ALA A 3 12.44 2.21 -0.38
C ALA A 3 11.27 1.53 0.36
N LEU A 4 10.49 0.69 -0.33
CA LEU A 4 9.36 -0.02 0.29
C LEU A 4 9.81 -1.00 1.38
N VAL A 5 10.95 -1.67 1.19
CA VAL A 5 11.54 -2.53 2.24
C VAL A 5 11.90 -1.72 3.49
N ARG A 6 12.46 -0.52 3.31
CA ARG A 6 12.77 0.40 4.42
C ARG A 6 11.49 0.87 5.12
N GLU A 7 10.49 1.36 4.38
CA GLU A 7 9.23 1.85 4.96
C GLU A 7 8.51 0.74 5.76
N LEU A 8 8.41 -0.49 5.22
CA LEU A 8 7.76 -1.60 5.93
C LEU A 8 8.46 -1.97 7.26
N ARG A 9 9.77 -1.72 7.35
CA ARG A 9 10.52 -1.90 8.59
C ARG A 9 10.27 -0.75 9.57
N GLU A 10 10.27 0.49 9.08
CA GLU A 10 10.07 1.70 9.89
C GLU A 10 8.63 1.78 10.43
N GLU A 11 7.63 1.60 9.55
CA GLU A 11 6.21 1.77 9.90
C GLU A 11 5.59 0.53 10.56
N LEU A 12 6.03 -0.68 10.17
CA LEU A 12 5.38 -1.94 10.58
C LEU A 12 6.28 -2.91 11.36
N GLY A 13 7.60 -2.68 11.38
CA GLY A 13 8.55 -3.55 12.09
C GLY A 13 8.73 -4.93 11.46
N ILE A 14 8.45 -5.07 10.16
CA ILE A 14 8.64 -6.33 9.42
C ILE A 14 9.83 -6.24 8.48
N ASP A 15 10.57 -7.34 8.36
CA ASP A 15 11.67 -7.44 7.39
C ASP A 15 11.18 -8.16 6.12
N VAL A 16 11.31 -7.49 4.98
CA VAL A 16 10.91 -7.97 3.66
C VAL A 16 12.12 -8.00 2.73
N GLU A 17 12.25 -9.05 1.93
CA GLU A 17 13.24 -9.10 0.84
C GLU A 17 12.60 -8.59 -0.45
N THR A 18 13.35 -7.88 -1.29
CA THR A 18 12.84 -7.32 -2.56
C THR A 18 12.26 -8.40 -3.48
N ALA A 19 12.84 -9.60 -3.49
CA ALA A 19 12.33 -10.77 -4.22
C ALA A 19 10.95 -11.25 -3.74
N CYS A 20 10.48 -10.83 -2.56
CA CYS A 20 9.16 -11.14 -2.02
C CYS A 20 8.10 -10.09 -2.41
N LEU A 21 8.47 -9.04 -3.13
CA LEU A 21 7.57 -7.99 -3.61
C LEU A 21 7.17 -8.27 -5.06
N ALA A 22 5.89 -8.62 -5.28
CA ALA A 22 5.33 -8.79 -6.62
C ALA A 22 4.55 -7.54 -7.02
N PRO A 23 4.86 -6.86 -8.14
CA PRO A 23 4.09 -5.70 -8.58
C PRO A 23 2.67 -6.11 -8.98
N ILE A 24 1.68 -5.34 -8.53
CA ILE A 24 0.25 -5.61 -8.76
C ILE A 24 -0.35 -4.56 -9.69
N ALA A 25 -0.22 -3.30 -9.32
CA ALA A 25 -0.85 -2.19 -10.02
C ALA A 25 -0.11 -0.88 -9.73
N PHE A 26 -0.55 0.22 -10.33
CA PHE A 26 -0.10 1.56 -9.97
C PHE A 26 -1.28 2.53 -10.05
N ALA A 27 -1.34 3.47 -9.09
CA ALA A 27 -2.22 4.62 -9.20
C ALA A 27 -1.46 5.76 -9.89
N SER A 28 -2.14 6.42 -10.82
CA SER A 28 -1.61 7.55 -11.59
C SER A 28 -2.66 8.65 -11.54
N GLN A 29 -2.43 9.70 -10.74
CA GLN A 29 -3.38 10.81 -10.62
C GLN A 29 -2.66 12.17 -10.64
N ASN A 30 -3.27 13.12 -11.37
CA ASN A 30 -2.85 14.51 -11.34
C ASN A 30 -3.39 15.17 -10.07
N SER A 31 -2.50 15.45 -9.11
CA SER A 31 -2.84 16.21 -7.91
C SER A 31 -2.81 17.70 -8.23
N SER A 32 -3.85 18.22 -8.91
CA SER A 32 -4.07 19.66 -9.06
C SER A 32 -4.99 20.14 -7.94
N LYS A 33 -4.46 20.23 -6.72
CA LYS A 33 -5.08 20.98 -5.64
C LYS A 33 -4.05 21.99 -5.15
N ASN A 34 -4.21 23.23 -5.62
CA ASN A 34 -3.38 24.42 -5.42
C ASN A 34 -2.18 24.57 -6.36
N SER A 35 -1.93 25.82 -6.75
CA SER A 35 -1.02 26.30 -7.79
C SER A 35 0.40 25.70 -7.70
N GLY A 36 0.60 24.54 -8.35
CA GLY A 36 1.84 23.78 -8.32
C GLY A 36 1.60 22.27 -8.35
N GLY A 37 0.67 21.80 -9.20
CA GLY A 37 0.24 20.40 -9.19
C GLY A 37 1.39 19.42 -9.47
N PHE A 38 1.41 18.31 -8.74
CA PHE A 38 2.33 17.19 -8.96
C PHE A 38 1.55 15.99 -9.49
N HIS A 39 2.22 15.15 -10.28
CA HIS A 39 1.66 13.89 -10.73
C HIS A 39 2.03 12.79 -9.73
N LEU A 40 1.04 12.25 -9.02
CA LEU A 40 1.24 11.13 -8.10
C LEU A 40 1.29 9.84 -8.91
N LEU A 41 2.44 9.14 -8.83
CA LEU A 41 2.60 7.76 -9.29
C LEU A 41 2.89 6.88 -8.08
N MET A 42 2.00 5.93 -7.81
CA MET A 42 2.08 5.09 -6.62
C MET A 42 1.95 3.61 -7.00
N PRO A 43 3.09 2.89 -7.12
CA PRO A 43 3.10 1.45 -7.35
C PRO A 43 2.60 0.67 -6.12
N LEU A 44 1.79 -0.35 -6.36
CA LEU A 44 1.30 -1.29 -5.36
C LEU A 44 1.99 -2.65 -5.54
N PHE A 45 2.49 -3.22 -4.44
CA PHE A 45 3.13 -4.53 -4.42
C PHE A 45 2.37 -5.49 -3.49
N ALA A 46 2.24 -6.76 -3.89
CA ALA A 46 1.84 -7.83 -3.00
C ALA A 46 3.07 -8.45 -2.34
N CYS A 47 3.01 -8.59 -1.02
CA CYS A 47 3.99 -9.31 -0.22
C CYS A 47 3.30 -10.43 0.55
N ARG A 48 3.75 -11.68 0.39
CA ARG A 48 3.19 -12.85 1.10
C ARG A 48 4.19 -13.53 2.03
N LYS A 49 5.43 -13.03 2.07
CA LYS A 49 6.53 -13.58 2.87
C LYS A 49 7.30 -12.43 3.48
N TRP A 50 7.35 -12.40 4.79
CA TRP A 50 8.13 -11.45 5.58
C TRP A 50 8.55 -12.10 6.89
N LYS A 51 9.48 -11.47 7.62
CA LYS A 51 9.88 -11.89 8.97
C LYS A 51 9.34 -10.90 10.00
N GLY A 52 8.98 -11.42 11.17
CA GLY A 52 8.38 -10.65 12.25
C GLY A 52 6.85 -10.61 12.20
N VAL A 53 6.26 -9.91 13.17
CA VAL A 53 4.81 -9.69 13.28
C VAL A 53 4.58 -8.20 13.10
N ALA A 54 3.71 -7.83 12.16
CA ALA A 54 3.41 -6.42 11.89
C ALA A 54 2.78 -5.74 13.11
N ARG A 55 3.23 -4.51 13.38
CA ARG A 55 2.76 -3.67 14.48
C ARG A 55 2.55 -2.25 13.97
N ALA A 56 1.57 -1.53 14.49
CA ALA A 56 1.37 -0.13 14.14
C ALA A 56 2.46 0.71 14.84
N ILE A 57 3.57 1.02 14.16
CA ILE A 57 4.67 1.84 14.74
C ILE A 57 4.40 3.32 14.45
N GLU A 58 4.12 3.65 13.20
CA GLU A 58 3.83 5.03 12.76
C GLU A 58 2.35 5.26 12.41
N ALA A 59 1.53 4.21 12.42
CA ALA A 59 0.09 4.27 12.24
C ALA A 59 -0.65 4.14 13.58
N ASP A 60 -1.91 4.58 13.64
CA ASP A 60 -2.76 4.45 14.84
C ASP A 60 -3.14 2.98 15.11
N GLU A 61 -3.47 2.22 14.06
CA GLU A 61 -3.89 0.83 14.16
C GLU A 61 -3.59 0.02 12.89
N ILE A 62 -3.66 -1.31 13.00
CA ILE A 62 -3.61 -2.24 11.86
C ILE A 62 -4.91 -3.01 11.78
N ALA A 63 -5.54 -2.98 10.60
CA ALA A 63 -6.70 -3.81 10.27
C ALA A 63 -6.32 -4.90 9.26
N TRP A 64 -6.46 -6.17 9.66
CA TRP A 64 -6.34 -7.31 8.76
C TRP A 64 -7.72 -7.68 8.23
N VAL A 65 -7.95 -7.45 6.94
CA VAL A 65 -9.29 -7.61 6.34
C VAL A 65 -9.27 -8.46 5.08
N ARG A 66 -10.43 -9.04 4.77
CA ARG A 66 -10.60 -9.78 3.52
C ARG A 66 -10.73 -8.81 2.34
N PRO A 67 -10.35 -9.22 1.11
CA PRO A 67 -10.38 -8.30 -0.03
C PRO A 67 -11.77 -7.72 -0.34
N ASN A 68 -12.84 -8.48 -0.08
CA ASN A 68 -14.21 -8.00 -0.23
C ASN A 68 -14.65 -6.97 0.82
N GLU A 69 -13.81 -6.69 1.81
CA GLU A 69 -14.08 -5.72 2.89
C GLU A 69 -13.36 -4.39 2.68
N PHE A 70 -12.46 -4.27 1.69
CA PHE A 70 -11.73 -3.02 1.45
C PHE A 70 -12.64 -1.80 1.30
N THR A 71 -13.82 -1.96 0.68
CA THR A 71 -14.79 -0.88 0.47
C THR A 71 -15.44 -0.38 1.76
N LYS A 72 -15.27 -1.08 2.89
CA LYS A 72 -15.76 -0.66 4.21
C LYS A 72 -14.85 0.39 4.86
N PHE A 73 -13.64 0.59 4.34
CA PHE A 73 -12.65 1.51 4.90
C PHE A 73 -12.66 2.83 4.13
N GLU A 74 -12.55 3.93 4.85
CA GLU A 74 -12.31 5.22 4.22
C GLU A 74 -10.92 5.22 3.60
N MET A 75 -10.87 5.52 2.30
CA MET A 75 -9.63 5.55 1.52
C MET A 75 -9.56 6.84 0.73
N PRO A 76 -8.34 7.41 0.55
CA PRO A 76 -8.14 8.52 -0.35
C PRO A 76 -8.60 8.17 -1.78
N PRO A 77 -8.98 9.16 -2.61
CA PRO A 77 -9.44 8.92 -3.97
C PRO A 77 -8.42 8.18 -4.87
N ALA A 78 -7.12 8.26 -4.54
CA ALA A 78 -6.04 7.56 -5.22
C ALA A 78 -6.06 6.04 -5.02
N ASP A 79 -6.50 5.58 -3.85
CA ASP A 79 -6.40 4.20 -3.40
C ASP A 79 -7.62 3.35 -3.75
N ARG A 80 -8.80 3.97 -3.93
CA ARG A 80 -10.04 3.23 -4.25
C ARG A 80 -9.93 2.35 -5.51
N PRO A 81 -9.33 2.81 -6.63
CA PRO A 81 -9.12 1.97 -7.80
C PRO A 81 -8.15 0.81 -7.50
N LEU A 82 -7.11 1.05 -6.70
CA LEU A 82 -6.14 0.03 -6.30
C LEU A 82 -6.79 -1.06 -5.44
N ALA A 83 -7.62 -0.68 -4.47
CA ALA A 83 -8.36 -1.62 -3.65
C ALA A 83 -9.29 -2.53 -4.49
N SER A 84 -9.94 -1.96 -5.50
CA SER A 84 -10.80 -2.72 -6.42
C SER A 84 -10.00 -3.72 -7.25
N GLN A 85 -8.84 -3.30 -7.78
CA GLN A 85 -7.94 -4.19 -8.53
C GLN A 85 -7.38 -5.30 -7.64
N LEU A 86 -6.94 -4.97 -6.42
CA LEU A 86 -6.42 -5.94 -5.47
C LEU A 86 -7.48 -6.97 -5.08
N ARG A 87 -8.75 -6.56 -4.90
CA ARG A 87 -9.88 -7.47 -4.65
C ARG A 87 -10.08 -8.46 -5.78
N ASP A 88 -9.99 -8.02 -7.03
CA ASP A 88 -10.26 -8.88 -8.18
C ASP A 88 -9.08 -9.83 -8.48
N MET A 89 -7.87 -9.54 -7.96
CA MET A 89 -6.66 -10.35 -8.15
C MET A 89 -6.39 -11.40 -7.06
N LEU A 90 -7.02 -11.30 -5.88
CA LEU A 90 -6.78 -12.17 -4.72
C LEU A 90 -7.94 -13.14 -4.47
#